data_AF-A0A1J5JA64-F1
#
_entry.id   AF-A0A1J5JA64-F1
#
_cell.length_a   1.000
_cell.length_b   1.000
_cell.length_c   1.000
_cell.angle_alpha   90.00
_cell.angle_beta   90.00
_cell.angle_gamma   90.00
#
_symmetry.space_group_name_H-M   'P 1'
#
loop_
_entity.id
_entity.type
_entity.pdbx_description
1 polymer ?
#
loop_
_entity_poly.entity_id
_entity_poly.type
_entity_poly.pdbx_seq_one_letter_code
_entity_poly.pdbx_strand_id
1 'polypeptide(L)'
;MTFVILDADFLSSFLKIQKLNCIKEFFGMDELIVTTAVFREISMTKLINNLIEIRWINVEEIKEESWDIKLIDKREFSELGEGEKESILWCKKHPDSIFLINDKKARTIAWRNIIKVFGWSYLVP
;
A
#
# COMPACT_ATOMS: atom_id res chain seq x y z
N MET A 1 -3.52 -14.39 9.22
CA MET A 1 -2.83 -13.29 9.95
C MET A 1 -3.08 -12.04 9.14
N THR A 2 -3.56 -10.96 9.76
CA THR A 2 -3.91 -9.74 9.04
C THR A 2 -2.64 -8.98 8.68
N PHE A 3 -2.58 -8.39 7.49
CA PHE A 3 -1.47 -7.54 7.06
C PHE A 3 -1.96 -6.14 6.75
N VAL A 4 -1.13 -5.12 6.95
CA VAL A 4 -1.43 -3.74 6.58
C VAL A 4 -0.37 -3.27 5.60
N ILE A 5 -0.80 -2.91 4.39
CA ILE A 5 0.07 -2.40 3.33
C ILE A 5 -0.26 -0.94 3.03
N LEU A 6 0.76 -0.11 2.83
CA LEU A 6 0.63 1.34 2.68
C LEU A 6 0.92 1.79 1.26
N ASP A 7 0.08 2.68 0.71
CA ASP A 7 0.47 3.49 -0.45
C ASP A 7 1.52 4.56 -0.05
N ALA A 8 2.15 5.20 -1.04
CA ALA A 8 3.17 6.23 -0.80
C ALA A 8 2.60 7.52 -0.16
N ASP A 9 1.37 7.91 -0.47
CA ASP A 9 0.73 9.11 0.08
C ASP A 9 0.37 8.94 1.56
N PHE A 10 -0.17 7.79 1.94
CA PHE A 10 -0.48 7.38 3.29
C PHE A 10 0.81 7.29 4.11
N LEU A 11 1.82 6.57 3.60
CA LEU A 11 3.13 6.46 4.23
C LEU A 11 3.77 7.83 4.42
N SER A 12 3.82 8.66 3.37
CA SER A 12 4.44 9.98 3.43
C SER A 12 3.73 10.90 4.43
N SER A 13 2.40 10.84 4.52
CA SER A 13 1.61 11.65 5.45
C SER A 13 1.97 11.36 6.90
N PHE A 14 2.09 10.09 7.27
CA PHE A 14 2.45 9.69 8.63
C PHE A 14 3.93 9.88 8.95
N LEU A 15 4.83 9.73 7.96
CA LEU A 15 6.24 10.06 8.12
C LEU A 15 6.46 11.56 8.38
N LYS A 16 5.71 12.43 7.69
CA LYS A 16 5.79 13.90 7.85
C LYS A 16 5.44 14.35 9.28
N ILE A 17 4.48 13.69 9.91
CA ILE A 17 4.05 14.01 11.28
C ILE A 17 4.70 13.14 12.35
N GLN A 18 5.58 12.20 11.96
CA GLN A 18 6.26 11.26 12.86
C GLN A 18 5.29 10.44 13.72
N LYS A 19 4.20 9.94 13.11
CA LYS A 19 3.15 9.15 13.79
C LYS A 19 2.85 7.80 13.14
N LEU A 20 3.79 7.25 12.37
CA LEU A 20 3.59 5.97 11.68
C LEU A 20 3.25 4.82 12.66
N ASN A 21 3.72 4.89 13.90
CA ASN A 21 3.37 3.95 14.98
C ASN A 21 1.86 3.91 15.28
N CYS A 22 1.13 5.00 15.07
CA CYS A 22 -0.31 5.04 15.31
C CYS A 22 -1.07 4.07 14.38
N ILE A 23 -0.60 3.86 13.14
CA ILE A 23 -1.20 2.86 12.24
C ILE A 23 -0.98 1.46 12.81
N LYS A 24 0.26 1.17 13.21
CA LYS A 24 0.64 -0.12 13.80
C LYS A 24 -0.21 -0.44 15.03
N GLU A 25 -0.33 0.51 15.96
CA GLU A 25 -1.12 0.39 17.18
C GLU A 25 -2.63 0.24 16.89
N PHE A 26 -3.17 1.03 15.95
CA PHE A 26 -4.59 0.98 15.61
C PHE A 26 -5.02 -0.37 15.03
N PHE A 27 -4.19 -0.95 14.16
CA PHE A 27 -4.47 -2.27 13.57
C PHE A 27 -3.96 -3.44 14.42
N GLY A 28 -3.20 -3.19 15.49
CA GLY A 28 -2.60 -4.24 16.34
C GLY A 28 -1.57 -5.10 15.59
N MET A 29 -0.79 -4.48 14.70
CA MET A 29 0.22 -5.17 13.88
C MET A 29 1.59 -5.10 14.54
N ASP A 30 2.48 -6.05 14.25
CA ASP A 30 3.90 -5.95 14.62
C ASP A 30 4.73 -5.21 13.57
N GLU A 31 4.33 -5.33 12.30
CA GLU A 31 5.00 -4.77 11.13
C GLU A 31 3.99 -4.14 10.18
N LEU A 32 4.44 -3.16 9.39
CA LEU A 32 3.68 -2.63 8.25
C LEU A 32 4.41 -2.98 6.96
N ILE A 33 3.64 -3.29 5.91
CA ILE A 33 4.14 -3.65 4.60
C ILE A 33 4.20 -2.41 3.71
N VAL A 34 5.28 -2.29 2.95
CA VAL A 34 5.39 -1.37 1.81
C VAL A 34 5.98 -2.14 0.65
N THR A 35 5.61 -1.83 -0.59
CA THR A 35 6.24 -2.49 -1.74
C THR A 35 7.53 -1.78 -2.13
N THR A 36 8.38 -2.45 -2.92
CA THR A 36 9.60 -1.86 -3.47
C THR A 36 9.34 -0.56 -4.24
N ALA A 37 8.26 -0.47 -5.03
CA ALA A 37 7.89 0.76 -5.72
C ALA A 37 7.54 1.89 -4.74
N VAL A 38 6.72 1.62 -3.71
CA VAL A 38 6.40 2.60 -2.66
C VAL A 38 7.67 3.04 -1.92
N PHE A 39 8.54 2.11 -1.55
CA PHE A 39 9.82 2.41 -0.92
C PHE A 39 10.69 3.29 -1.82
N ARG A 40 10.77 2.97 -3.13
CA ARG A 40 11.52 3.77 -4.11
C ARG A 40 10.96 5.18 -4.22
N GLU A 41 9.65 5.37 -4.26
CA GLU A 41 9.02 6.69 -4.25
C GLU A 41 9.43 7.52 -3.03
N ILE A 42 9.37 6.94 -1.83
CA ILE A 42 9.81 7.64 -0.61
C ILE A 42 11.32 7.90 -0.60
N SER A 43 12.13 6.99 -1.13
CA SER A 43 13.59 7.09 -1.20
C SER A 43 14.08 8.31 -1.98
N MET A 44 13.28 8.80 -2.93
CA MET A 44 13.57 10.00 -3.72
C MET A 44 13.25 11.32 -2.97
N THR A 45 12.75 11.23 -1.73
CA THR A 45 12.38 12.38 -0.89
C THR A 45 13.24 12.46 0.36
N LYS A 46 13.16 13.59 1.08
CA LYS A 46 13.83 13.73 2.39
C LYS A 46 13.23 12.83 3.50
N LEU A 47 12.06 12.22 3.27
CA LEU A 47 11.39 11.36 4.24
C LEU A 47 12.09 10.01 4.41
N ILE A 48 12.99 9.64 3.48
CA ILE A 48 13.76 8.40 3.57
C ILE A 48 14.55 8.31 4.89
N ASN A 49 15.07 9.42 5.40
CA ASN A 49 15.80 9.45 6.67
C ASN A 49 14.93 8.99 7.84
N ASN A 50 13.64 9.36 7.83
CA ASN A 50 12.70 8.90 8.85
C ASN A 50 12.34 7.42 8.62
N LEU A 51 12.19 7.00 7.36
CA LEU A 51 11.77 5.64 7.02
C LEU A 51 12.83 4.59 7.41
N ILE A 52 14.11 4.84 7.15
CA ILE A 52 15.20 3.88 7.44
C ILE A 52 15.43 3.66 8.94
N GLU A 53 15.00 4.59 9.79
CA GLU A 53 15.08 4.44 11.25
C GLU A 53 14.00 3.47 11.78
N ILE A 54 12.97 3.18 10.98
CA ILE A 54 11.82 2.37 11.38
C ILE A 54 12.05 0.91 11.01
N ARG A 55 12.50 0.12 11.98
CA ARG A 55 12.87 -1.30 11.78
C ARG A 55 11.70 -2.26 11.55
N TRP A 56 10.46 -1.84 11.83
CA TRP A 56 9.25 -2.66 11.68
C TRP A 56 8.52 -2.40 10.36
N ILE A 57 9.13 -1.66 9.42
CA ILE A 57 8.67 -1.62 8.04
C ILE A 57 9.30 -2.79 7.29
N ASN A 58 8.45 -3.64 6.74
CA ASN A 58 8.86 -4.72 5.87
C ASN A 58 8.64 -4.31 4.41
N VAL A 59 9.70 -4.36 3.61
CA VAL A 59 9.70 -3.99 2.19
C VAL A 59 9.55 -5.25 1.36
N GLU A 60 8.45 -5.36 0.64
CA GLU A 60 8.08 -6.54 -0.14
C GLU A 60 8.28 -6.32 -1.64
N GLU A 61 8.96 -7.25 -2.28
CA GLU A 61 9.18 -7.22 -3.74
C GLU A 61 8.08 -8.00 -4.48
N ILE A 62 7.51 -7.38 -5.51
CA ILE A 62 6.55 -8.05 -6.39
C ILE A 62 7.28 -8.62 -7.60
N LYS A 63 7.59 -9.92 -7.55
CA LYS A 63 8.19 -10.65 -8.67
C LYS A 63 7.33 -10.54 -9.93
N GLU A 64 7.94 -10.46 -11.11
CA GLU A 64 7.25 -10.36 -12.41
C GLU A 64 6.21 -11.47 -12.62
N GLU A 65 6.47 -12.67 -12.13
CA GLU A 65 5.54 -13.82 -12.18
C GLU A 65 4.21 -13.55 -11.44
N SER A 66 4.21 -12.59 -10.52
CA SER A 66 3.03 -12.14 -9.74
C SER A 66 2.07 -11.30 -10.56
N TRP A 67 2.51 -10.78 -11.71
CA TRP A 67 1.75 -9.91 -12.58
C TRP A 67 0.83 -10.71 -13.50
N ASP A 68 0.18 -11.77 -13.00
CA ASP A 68 -0.88 -12.44 -13.75
C ASP A 68 -2.13 -11.54 -13.77
N ILE A 69 -2.07 -10.52 -14.61
CA ILE A 69 -3.05 -9.45 -14.77
C ILE A 69 -4.41 -10.03 -15.24
N LYS A 70 -4.54 -11.33 -15.51
CA LYS A 70 -5.85 -11.94 -15.84
C LYS A 70 -6.93 -11.68 -14.80
N LEU A 71 -6.54 -11.37 -13.56
CA LEU A 71 -7.46 -11.06 -12.45
C LEU A 71 -7.86 -9.58 -12.36
N ILE A 72 -7.22 -8.67 -13.10
CA ILE A 72 -7.45 -7.22 -13.04
C ILE A 72 -7.63 -6.68 -14.46
N ASP A 73 -8.60 -5.79 -14.69
CA ASP A 73 -8.73 -5.17 -16.02
C ASP A 73 -7.43 -4.42 -16.39
N LYS A 74 -6.79 -4.85 -17.48
CA LYS A 74 -5.52 -4.29 -17.99
C LYS A 74 -5.60 -2.78 -18.23
N ARG A 75 -6.74 -2.28 -18.69
CA ARG A 75 -6.92 -0.85 -18.97
C ARG A 75 -6.95 -0.07 -17.67
N GLU A 76 -7.74 -0.50 -16.70
CA GLU A 76 -7.81 0.16 -15.38
C GLU A 76 -6.44 0.14 -14.68
N PHE A 77 -5.73 -0.99 -14.78
CA PHE A 77 -4.41 -1.16 -14.18
C PHE A 77 -3.33 -0.31 -14.84
N SER A 78 -3.42 -0.06 -16.16
CA SER A 78 -2.43 0.74 -16.90
C SER A 78 -2.39 2.21 -16.46
N GLU A 79 -3.45 2.69 -15.84
CA GLU A 79 -3.60 4.09 -15.43
C GLU A 79 -3.21 4.34 -13.96
N LEU A 80 -2.73 3.31 -13.26
CA LEU A 80 -2.25 3.39 -11.88
C LEU A 80 -0.74 3.66 -11.80
N GLY A 81 -0.30 4.24 -10.69
CA GLY A 81 1.12 4.34 -10.33
C GLY A 81 1.72 2.97 -9.98
N GLU A 82 3.05 2.85 -10.06
CA GLU A 82 3.73 1.57 -9.77
C GLU A 82 3.54 1.13 -8.31
N GLY A 83 3.57 2.05 -7.34
CA GLY A 83 3.28 1.73 -5.94
C GLY A 83 1.86 1.18 -5.72
N GLU A 84 0.87 1.72 -6.44
CA GLU A 84 -0.51 1.24 -6.38
C GLU A 84 -0.66 -0.14 -7.01
N LYS A 85 -0.04 -0.34 -8.19
CA LYS A 85 -0.04 -1.63 -8.91
C LYS A 85 0.55 -2.74 -8.05
N GLU A 86 1.75 -2.51 -7.53
CA GLU A 86 2.43 -3.49 -6.68
C GLU A 86 1.62 -3.80 -5.42
N SER A 87 1.07 -2.78 -4.76
CA SER A 87 0.28 -2.96 -3.54
C SER A 87 -0.99 -3.78 -3.79
N ILE A 88 -1.68 -3.53 -4.91
CA ILE A 88 -2.86 -4.30 -5.33
C ILE A 88 -2.48 -5.76 -5.59
N LEU A 89 -1.40 -6.01 -6.34
CA LEU A 89 -0.93 -7.36 -6.63
C LEU A 89 -0.54 -8.11 -5.36
N TRP A 90 0.12 -7.43 -4.42
CA TRP A 90 0.46 -8.00 -3.12
C TRP A 90 -0.80 -8.40 -2.35
N CYS A 91 -1.82 -7.55 -2.31
CA CYS A 91 -3.10 -7.84 -1.64
C CYS A 91 -3.84 -9.01 -2.27
N LYS A 92 -3.79 -9.18 -3.60
CA LYS A 92 -4.41 -10.34 -4.27
C LYS A 92 -3.80 -11.66 -3.80
N LYS A 93 -2.50 -11.67 -3.49
CA LYS A 93 -1.79 -12.84 -2.95
C LYS A 93 -2.01 -13.05 -1.46
N HIS A 94 -2.43 -12.00 -0.75
CA HIS A 94 -2.65 -12.01 0.69
C HIS A 94 -4.06 -11.51 1.00
N PRO A 95 -5.13 -12.32 0.81
CA PRO A 95 -6.52 -11.89 0.98
C PRO A 95 -6.88 -11.36 2.39
N ASP A 96 -6.05 -11.69 3.39
CA ASP A 96 -6.15 -11.17 4.76
C ASP A 96 -5.48 -9.80 4.94
N SER A 97 -5.12 -9.09 3.87
CA SER A 97 -4.53 -7.76 3.95
C SER A 97 -5.56 -6.63 3.98
N ILE A 98 -5.13 -5.46 4.47
CA ILE A 98 -5.83 -4.18 4.37
C ILE A 98 -4.89 -3.20 3.65
N PHE A 99 -5.35 -2.63 2.55
CA PHE A 99 -4.62 -1.63 1.78
C PHE A 99 -5.01 -0.22 2.23
N LEU A 100 -4.06 0.52 2.82
CA LEU A 100 -4.26 1.91 3.20
C LEU A 100 -3.96 2.81 2.01
N ILE A 101 -5.00 3.37 1.40
CA ILE A 101 -4.90 4.15 0.17
C ILE A 101 -5.87 5.34 0.09
N ASN A 102 -5.34 6.49 -0.31
CA ASN A 102 -6.10 7.73 -0.44
C ASN A 102 -6.50 8.07 -1.89
N ASP A 103 -5.90 7.45 -2.90
CA ASP A 103 -6.34 7.63 -4.29
C ASP A 103 -7.72 7.00 -4.55
N LYS A 104 -8.63 7.77 -5.16
CA LYS A 104 -10.02 7.34 -5.39
C LYS A 104 -10.13 6.23 -6.42
N LYS A 105 -9.31 6.30 -7.47
CA LYS A 105 -9.34 5.36 -8.59
C LYS A 105 -8.74 4.04 -8.18
N ALA A 106 -7.58 4.05 -7.55
CA ALA A 106 -6.92 2.88 -7.01
C ALA A 106 -7.80 2.17 -5.97
N ARG A 107 -8.48 2.91 -5.08
CA ARG A 107 -9.50 2.32 -4.18
C ARG A 107 -10.62 1.62 -4.92
N THR A 108 -11.15 2.23 -5.97
CA THR A 108 -12.24 1.65 -6.77
C THR A 108 -11.80 0.35 -7.43
N ILE A 109 -10.60 0.34 -8.01
CA ILE A 109 -10.01 -0.85 -8.63
C ILE A 109 -9.75 -1.94 -7.57
N ALA A 110 -9.19 -1.59 -6.43
CA ALA A 110 -8.95 -2.52 -5.33
C ALA A 110 -10.27 -3.15 -4.82
N TRP A 111 -11.31 -2.35 -4.64
CA TRP A 111 -12.62 -2.83 -4.21
C TRP A 111 -13.25 -3.83 -5.19
N ARG A 112 -13.24 -3.51 -6.50
CA ARG A 112 -13.69 -4.44 -7.57
C ARG A 112 -12.91 -5.75 -7.59
N ASN A 113 -11.70 -5.72 -7.05
CA ASN A 113 -10.80 -6.85 -6.96
C ASN A 113 -10.88 -7.61 -5.62
N ILE A 114 -11.87 -7.28 -4.77
CA ILE A 114 -12.13 -7.89 -3.46
C ILE A 114 -10.95 -7.66 -2.49
N ILE A 115 -10.35 -6.48 -2.57
CA ILE A 115 -9.29 -6.04 -1.64
C ILE A 115 -9.93 -5.13 -0.58
N LYS A 116 -9.62 -5.40 0.69
CA LYS A 116 -10.03 -4.52 1.80
C LYS A 116 -9.22 -3.24 1.73
N VAL A 117 -9.91 -2.10 1.68
CA VAL A 117 -9.27 -0.78 1.62
C VAL A 117 -9.65 0.07 2.81
N PHE A 118 -8.75 0.97 3.22
CA PHE A 118 -9.01 1.99 4.22
C PHE A 118 -8.40 3.31 3.75
N GLY A 119 -9.16 4.40 3.78
CA GLY A 119 -8.74 5.72 3.32
C GLY A 119 -9.60 6.82 3.95
N TRP A 120 -9.16 8.07 3.84
CA TRP A 120 -9.74 9.19 4.62
C TRP A 120 -10.88 9.94 3.91
N SER A 121 -11.47 9.37 2.87
CA SER A 121 -12.60 9.96 2.15
C SER A 121 -13.82 9.05 2.25
N TYR A 122 -14.97 9.69 2.49
CA TYR A 122 -16.28 9.07 2.66
C TYR A 122 -16.53 7.95 1.65
N LEU A 123 -16.86 6.77 2.20
CA LEU A 123 -17.66 5.70 1.62
C LEU A 123 -17.71 5.72 0.08
N VAL A 124 -16.93 4.84 -0.56
CA VAL A 124 -17.33 4.39 -1.89
C VAL A 124 -18.62 3.58 -1.68
N PRO A 125 -19.75 3.98 -2.27
CA PRO A 125 -21.02 3.27 -2.11
C PRO A 125 -20.95 1.84 -2.65
#